data_AF-A0A139BN49-F1
#
_entry.id   AF-A0A139BN49-F1
#
_cell.length_a   1.000
_cell.length_b   1.000
_cell.length_c   1.000
_cell.angle_alpha   90.00
_cell.angle_beta   90.00
_cell.angle_gamma   90.00
#
_symmetry.space_group_name_H-M   'P 1'
#
loop_
_entity.id
_entity.type
_entity.pdbx_description
1 polymer ?
#
loop_
_entity_poly.entity_id
_entity_poly.type
_entity_poly.pdbx_seq_one_letter_code
_entity_poly.pdbx_strand_id
1 'polypeptide(L)'
;MMQTLVPENYAPAELLGNHILAQGSDYLAWYCKSQKRHVWFKCAELGGEVAAKTDHPGLVFIIGKGHWYVFAVKGNKRPTSDTPLYVSPYLNVWKGGHICTGNIETPKGAMKFSTEAWEEAFFRSYFTHPNQHEKGALTKYRGGIFSLWRALMKGREFPAESLVAAGETLGQAFERTVKHGQP
;
A
#
# COMPACT_ATOMS: atom_id res chain seq x y z
N MET A 1 -30.35 24.57 -32.01
CA MET A 1 -29.41 23.44 -32.24
C MET A 1 -28.82 23.05 -30.90
N MET A 2 -29.23 21.92 -30.33
CA MET A 2 -28.63 21.37 -29.11
C MET A 2 -27.25 20.82 -29.50
N GLN A 3 -26.18 21.51 -29.13
CA GLN A 3 -24.84 20.94 -29.21
C GLN A 3 -24.75 19.86 -28.13
N THR A 4 -24.79 18.60 -28.55
CA THR A 4 -24.42 17.48 -27.71
C THR A 4 -22.95 17.65 -27.37
N LEU A 5 -22.66 18.08 -26.14
CA LEU A 5 -21.30 18.04 -25.59
C LEU A 5 -20.94 16.56 -25.41
N VAL A 6 -20.33 15.96 -26.42
CA VAL A 6 -19.66 14.67 -26.26
C VAL A 6 -18.42 14.95 -25.40
N PRO A 7 -18.25 14.34 -24.22
CA PRO A 7 -17.05 14.54 -23.43
C PRO A 7 -15.86 13.99 -24.23
N GLU A 8 -14.93 14.87 -24.63
CA GLU A 8 -13.63 14.50 -25.16
C GLU A 8 -12.83 13.80 -24.04
N ASN A 9 -12.77 12.47 -24.12
CA ASN A 9 -11.88 11.52 -23.43
C ASN A 9 -12.64 10.35 -22.79
N TYR A 10 -13.35 9.56 -23.61
CA TYR A 10 -13.57 8.17 -23.23
C TYR A 10 -12.23 7.43 -23.38
N ALA A 11 -11.62 7.05 -22.25
CA ALA A 11 -10.57 6.04 -22.27
C ALA A 11 -11.14 4.79 -22.98
N PRO A 12 -10.39 4.16 -23.90
CA PRO A 12 -10.85 2.95 -24.57
C PRO A 12 -11.24 1.89 -23.54
N ALA A 13 -12.29 1.13 -23.83
CA ALA A 13 -12.74 0.05 -22.95
C ALA A 13 -11.61 -0.98 -22.81
N GLU A 14 -11.09 -1.13 -21.60
CA GLU A 14 -10.01 -2.07 -21.27
C GLU A 14 -10.54 -3.11 -20.27
N LEU A 15 -10.15 -4.37 -20.45
CA LEU A 15 -10.42 -5.42 -19.48
C LEU A 15 -9.49 -5.22 -18.27
N LEU A 16 -10.07 -4.87 -17.13
CA LEU A 16 -9.31 -4.71 -15.90
C LEU A 16 -8.97 -6.07 -15.29
N GLY A 17 -7.74 -6.19 -14.78
CA GLY A 17 -7.31 -7.38 -14.06
C GLY A 17 -8.13 -7.64 -12.79
N ASN A 18 -8.27 -8.92 -12.41
CA ASN A 18 -9.02 -9.36 -11.22
C ASN A 18 -8.46 -8.85 -9.88
N HIS A 19 -7.36 -8.09 -9.89
CA HIS A 19 -6.78 -7.43 -8.72
C HIS A 19 -7.18 -5.95 -8.60
N ILE A 20 -7.63 -5.31 -9.68
CA ILE A 20 -8.11 -3.92 -9.67
C ILE A 20 -9.42 -3.85 -8.90
N LEU A 21 -9.48 -3.04 -7.84
CA LEU A 21 -10.63 -2.87 -6.97
C LEU A 21 -11.52 -1.71 -7.43
N ALA A 22 -10.90 -0.62 -7.88
CA ALA A 22 -11.58 0.54 -8.42
C ALA A 22 -10.61 1.35 -9.29
N GLN A 23 -11.12 1.97 -10.36
CA GLN A 23 -10.34 2.86 -11.23
C GLN A 23 -11.23 3.99 -11.74
N GLY A 24 -10.68 5.20 -11.75
CA GLY A 24 -11.30 6.40 -12.31
C GLY A 24 -10.26 7.25 -13.03
N SER A 25 -10.62 8.48 -13.39
CA SER A 25 -9.71 9.40 -14.10
C SER A 25 -8.51 9.84 -13.26
N ASP A 26 -8.67 9.89 -11.93
CA ASP A 26 -7.71 10.42 -10.96
C ASP A 26 -7.43 9.47 -9.77
N TYR A 27 -7.96 8.25 -9.80
CA TYR A 27 -7.71 7.25 -8.77
C TYR A 27 -7.52 5.83 -9.33
N LEU A 28 -6.78 5.03 -8.58
CA LEU A 28 -6.54 3.61 -8.82
C LEU A 28 -6.45 2.89 -7.48
N ALA A 29 -7.24 1.86 -7.27
CA ALA A 29 -7.15 1.00 -6.09
C ALA A 29 -7.01 -0.46 -6.52
N TRP A 30 -6.09 -1.20 -5.92
CA TRP A 30 -5.85 -2.60 -6.27
C TRP A 30 -5.40 -3.44 -5.07
N TYR A 31 -5.66 -4.73 -5.15
CA TYR A 31 -5.31 -5.72 -4.15
C TYR A 31 -4.10 -6.55 -4.59
N CYS A 32 -3.08 -6.60 -3.76
CA CYS A 32 -2.00 -7.56 -3.87
C CYS A 32 -2.22 -8.70 -2.87
N LYS A 33 -2.31 -9.94 -3.37
CA LYS A 33 -2.32 -11.11 -2.49
C LYS A 33 -1.03 -11.21 -1.66
N SER A 34 -1.14 -11.85 -0.49
CA SER A 34 0.03 -12.23 0.32
C SER A 34 0.99 -13.06 -0.55
N GLN A 35 2.27 -12.69 -0.51
CA GLN A 35 3.31 -13.34 -1.28
C GLN A 35 4.68 -12.94 -0.77
N LYS A 36 5.70 -13.73 -1.11
CA LYS A 36 7.09 -13.36 -0.84
C LYS A 36 7.56 -12.29 -1.82
N ARG A 37 8.14 -11.21 -1.30
CA ARG A 37 8.73 -10.13 -2.09
C ARG A 37 10.10 -9.78 -1.54
N HIS A 38 10.94 -9.20 -2.37
CA HIS A 38 12.15 -8.58 -1.85
C HIS A 38 11.80 -7.25 -1.18
N VAL A 39 12.58 -6.90 -0.17
CA VAL A 39 12.58 -5.61 0.53
C VAL A 39 14.01 -5.12 0.71
N TRP A 40 14.16 -3.80 0.73
CA TRP A 40 15.42 -3.09 0.85
C TRP A 40 15.29 -2.13 2.02
N PHE A 41 16.18 -2.25 2.99
CA PHE A 41 16.25 -1.36 4.13
C PHE A 41 17.54 -0.56 4.08
N LYS A 42 17.44 0.72 4.44
CA LYS A 42 18.59 1.56 4.79
C LYS A 42 18.30 2.16 6.17
N CYS A 43 18.45 1.33 7.18
CA CYS A 43 18.02 1.56 8.55
C CYS A 43 19.00 0.93 9.53
N ALA A 44 19.64 1.74 10.39
CA ALA A 44 20.64 1.26 11.35
C ALA A 44 20.10 0.13 12.26
N GLU A 45 18.82 0.20 12.62
CA GLU A 45 18.18 -0.73 13.57
C GLU A 45 17.97 -2.13 12.97
N LEU A 46 18.09 -2.22 11.64
CA LEU A 46 18.04 -3.45 10.86
C LEU A 46 19.41 -3.88 10.32
N GLY A 47 20.49 -3.19 10.71
CA GLY A 47 21.86 -3.50 10.29
C GLY A 47 22.42 -2.58 9.21
N GLY A 48 21.83 -1.40 8.99
CA GLY A 48 22.27 -0.44 7.98
C GLY A 48 21.59 -0.72 6.64
N GLU A 49 22.37 -0.99 5.60
CA GLU A 49 21.84 -1.33 4.28
C GLU A 49 21.73 -2.85 4.11
N VAL A 50 20.50 -3.36 4.06
CA VAL A 50 20.22 -4.80 3.96
C VAL A 50 19.05 -5.05 3.01
N ALA A 51 19.08 -6.19 2.33
CA ALA A 51 17.96 -6.64 1.49
C ALA A 51 17.69 -8.13 1.73
N ALA A 52 16.42 -8.52 1.64
CA ALA A 52 16.01 -9.91 1.80
C ALA A 52 14.70 -10.19 1.07
N LYS A 53 14.47 -11.45 0.73
CA LYS A 53 13.17 -11.94 0.28
C LYS A 53 12.35 -12.37 1.49
N THR A 54 11.31 -11.61 1.83
CA THR A 54 10.47 -11.81 3.02
C THR A 54 9.06 -12.20 2.64
N ASP A 55 8.30 -12.73 3.61
CA ASP A 55 6.86 -12.95 3.46
C ASP A 55 6.06 -11.70 3.86
N HIS A 56 4.95 -11.45 3.17
CA HIS A 56 4.16 -10.22 3.29
C HIS A 56 2.67 -10.52 3.46
N PRO A 57 1.91 -9.66 4.18
CA PRO A 57 0.47 -9.79 4.23
C PRO A 57 -0.14 -9.46 2.85
N GLY A 58 -1.44 -9.70 2.69
CA GLY A 58 -2.16 -9.07 1.61
C GLY A 58 -2.10 -7.55 1.75
N LEU A 59 -2.03 -6.83 0.64
CA LEU A 59 -1.96 -5.38 0.62
C LEU A 59 -3.05 -4.80 -0.26
N VAL A 60 -3.56 -3.64 0.13
CA VAL A 60 -4.36 -2.80 -0.74
C VAL A 60 -3.61 -1.51 -0.95
N PHE A 61 -3.39 -1.16 -2.21
CA PHE A 61 -2.87 0.14 -2.58
C PHE A 61 -4.00 1.02 -3.09
N ILE A 62 -3.90 2.32 -2.80
CA ILE A 62 -4.82 3.33 -3.31
C ILE A 62 -3.99 4.53 -3.78
N ILE A 63 -4.25 4.97 -5.00
CA ILE A 63 -3.88 6.29 -5.52
C ILE A 63 -5.16 7.12 -5.54
N GLY A 64 -5.11 8.30 -4.93
CA GLY A 64 -6.24 9.22 -4.91
C GLY A 64 -5.77 10.64 -4.65
N LYS A 65 -6.28 11.59 -5.43
CA LYS A 65 -5.94 13.03 -5.33
C LYS A 65 -4.43 13.33 -5.26
N GLY A 66 -3.63 12.61 -6.03
CA GLY A 66 -2.16 12.79 -6.07
C GLY A 66 -1.39 12.17 -4.90
N HIS A 67 -2.07 11.47 -3.99
CA HIS A 67 -1.45 10.75 -2.88
C HIS A 67 -1.45 9.25 -3.10
N TRP A 68 -0.53 8.58 -2.43
CA TRP A 68 -0.32 7.14 -2.52
C TRP A 68 -0.40 6.49 -1.14
N TYR A 69 -1.24 5.47 -1.03
CA TYR A 69 -1.56 4.79 0.22
C TYR A 69 -1.37 3.29 0.09
N VAL A 70 -1.02 2.64 1.21
CA VAL A 70 -0.99 1.20 1.35
C VAL A 70 -1.55 0.77 2.71
N PHE A 71 -2.38 -0.26 2.69
CA PHE A 71 -2.94 -0.91 3.87
C PHE A 71 -2.67 -2.41 3.81
N ALA A 72 -2.59 -3.04 4.99
CA ALA A 72 -2.57 -4.48 5.08
C ALA A 72 -3.99 -5.05 5.18
N VAL A 73 -4.19 -6.23 4.62
CA VAL A 73 -5.41 -7.05 4.78
C VAL A 73 -5.03 -8.46 5.17
N LYS A 74 -5.92 -9.11 5.94
CA LYS A 74 -5.73 -10.50 6.35
C LYS A 74 -6.31 -11.45 5.32
N GLY A 75 -5.63 -12.59 5.16
CA GLY A 75 -6.06 -13.66 4.26
C GLY A 75 -5.75 -13.38 2.79
N ASN A 76 -6.18 -14.33 1.95
CA ASN A 76 -5.84 -14.39 0.52
C ASN A 76 -7.04 -14.14 -0.40
N LYS A 77 -8.18 -13.74 0.17
CA LYS A 77 -9.39 -13.41 -0.59
C LYS A 77 -9.32 -11.96 -1.06
N ARG A 78 -9.86 -11.70 -2.25
CA ARG A 78 -10.05 -10.35 -2.76
C ARG A 78 -10.92 -9.54 -1.77
N PRO A 79 -10.46 -8.36 -1.30
CA PRO A 79 -11.20 -7.56 -0.34
C PRO A 79 -12.44 -6.93 -0.99
N THR A 80 -13.46 -6.73 -0.15
CA THR A 80 -14.70 -5.99 -0.44
C THR A 80 -14.70 -4.66 0.30
N SER A 81 -15.67 -3.79 0.04
CA SER A 81 -15.85 -2.51 0.75
C SER A 81 -15.86 -2.66 2.28
N ASP A 82 -16.41 -3.77 2.79
CA ASP A 82 -16.55 -4.01 4.23
C ASP A 82 -15.32 -4.69 4.84
N THR A 83 -14.29 -4.99 4.04
CA THR A 83 -13.08 -5.64 4.54
C THR A 83 -12.34 -4.72 5.50
N PRO A 84 -12.09 -5.14 6.75
CA PRO A 84 -11.32 -4.35 7.70
C PRO A 84 -9.88 -4.17 7.23
N LEU A 85 -9.38 -2.94 7.30
CA LEU A 85 -8.00 -2.62 6.98
C LEU A 85 -7.13 -2.62 8.23
N TYR A 86 -5.85 -2.87 7.99
CA TYR A 86 -4.81 -2.87 9.00
C TYR A 86 -3.70 -1.90 8.60
N VAL A 87 -3.02 -1.34 9.59
CA VAL A 87 -1.81 -0.55 9.39
C VAL A 87 -0.81 -1.41 8.63
N SER A 88 -0.29 -0.87 7.53
CA SER A 88 0.74 -1.54 6.75
C SER A 88 2.06 -1.49 7.53
N PRO A 89 2.67 -2.65 7.88
CA PRO A 89 3.81 -2.71 8.80
C PRO A 89 5.13 -2.45 8.06
N TYR A 90 5.20 -1.39 7.26
CA TYR A 90 6.42 -0.96 6.57
C TYR A 90 6.97 0.29 7.23
N LEU A 91 8.27 0.50 7.07
CA LEU A 91 8.85 1.80 7.34
C LEU A 91 8.39 2.79 6.25
N ASN A 92 8.55 4.08 6.48
CA ASN A 92 8.12 5.16 5.58
C ASN A 92 6.60 5.21 5.31
N VAL A 93 5.78 4.42 6.02
CA VAL A 93 4.32 4.43 5.90
C VAL A 93 3.70 4.98 7.19
N TRP A 94 2.79 5.94 7.04
CA TRP A 94 2.05 6.54 8.15
C TRP A 94 0.89 5.65 8.58
N LYS A 95 0.39 5.82 9.82
CA LYS A 95 -0.72 5.03 10.37
C LYS A 95 -1.97 5.03 9.48
N GLY A 96 -2.27 6.16 8.82
CA GLY A 96 -3.39 6.31 7.88
C GLY A 96 -3.14 5.75 6.47
N GLY A 97 -2.07 4.99 6.29
CA GLY A 97 -1.69 4.30 5.04
C GLY A 97 -0.84 5.13 4.09
N HIS A 98 -0.69 6.44 4.30
CA HIS A 98 0.07 7.32 3.39
C HIS A 98 1.52 6.87 3.28
N ILE A 99 2.02 6.71 2.05
CA ILE A 99 3.41 6.37 1.77
C ILE A 99 4.20 7.66 1.66
N CYS A 100 5.24 7.81 2.50
CA CYS A 100 6.22 8.86 2.32
C CYS A 100 7.09 8.51 1.12
N THR A 101 6.87 9.22 0.01
CA THR A 101 7.61 9.02 -1.23
C THR A 101 9.04 9.51 -1.12
N GLY A 102 9.31 10.56 -0.33
CA GLY A 102 10.63 11.18 -0.31
C GLY A 102 11.11 11.52 -1.73
N ASN A 103 12.20 10.88 -2.16
CA ASN A 103 12.77 11.02 -3.50
C ASN A 103 12.40 9.88 -4.46
N ILE A 104 11.43 9.02 -4.11
CA ILE A 104 10.96 7.95 -4.99
C ILE A 104 10.31 8.56 -6.22
N GLU A 105 10.77 8.14 -7.41
CA GLU A 105 10.10 8.45 -8.66
C GLU A 105 8.78 7.66 -8.75
N THR A 106 7.67 8.36 -8.62
CA THR A 106 6.35 7.76 -8.77
C THR A 106 5.96 7.66 -10.25
N PRO A 107 5.20 6.63 -10.67
CA PRO A 107 4.68 6.52 -12.03
C PRO A 107 3.94 7.78 -12.50
N LYS A 108 4.16 8.18 -13.77
CA LYS A 108 3.55 9.35 -14.42
C LYS A 108 2.98 8.98 -15.80
N GLY A 109 2.21 9.88 -16.40
CA GLY A 109 1.64 9.67 -17.74
C GLY A 109 0.76 8.42 -17.79
N ALA A 110 0.96 7.55 -18.78
CA ALA A 110 0.23 6.29 -18.89
C ALA A 110 0.51 5.32 -17.73
N MET A 111 1.72 5.34 -17.17
CA MET A 111 2.14 4.44 -16.09
C MET A 111 1.39 4.70 -14.78
N LYS A 112 0.70 5.85 -14.64
CA LYS A 112 -0.12 6.13 -13.44
C LYS A 112 -1.24 5.10 -13.23
N PHE A 113 -1.66 4.42 -14.29
CA PHE A 113 -2.67 3.36 -14.26
C PHE A 113 -2.08 1.94 -14.21
N SER A 114 -0.76 1.78 -14.23
CA SER A 114 -0.11 0.46 -14.08
C SER A 114 0.11 0.14 -12.62
N THR A 115 -0.56 -0.89 -12.12
CA THR A 115 -0.38 -1.41 -10.76
C THR A 115 1.03 -1.93 -10.52
N GLU A 116 1.63 -2.54 -11.54
CA GLU A 116 2.97 -3.12 -11.51
C GLU A 116 4.01 -2.02 -11.31
N ALA A 117 3.87 -0.88 -12.01
CA ALA A 117 4.77 0.25 -11.88
C ALA A 117 4.76 0.84 -10.47
N TRP A 118 3.59 0.97 -9.86
CA TRP A 118 3.45 1.43 -8.49
C TRP A 118 4.01 0.41 -7.48
N GLU A 119 3.70 -0.87 -7.64
CA GLU A 119 4.27 -1.92 -6.80
C GLU A 119 5.80 -1.94 -6.90
N GLU A 120 6.35 -1.81 -8.11
CA GLU A 120 7.79 -1.76 -8.33
C GLU A 120 8.42 -0.55 -7.62
N ALA A 121 7.84 0.64 -7.77
CA ALA A 121 8.30 1.84 -7.07
C ALA A 121 8.28 1.66 -5.54
N PHE A 122 7.31 0.92 -5.00
CA PHE A 122 7.19 0.69 -3.57
C PHE A 122 8.27 -0.28 -3.09
N PHE A 123 8.28 -1.48 -3.70
CA PHE A 123 9.12 -2.57 -3.23
C PHE A 123 10.59 -2.34 -3.55
N ARG A 124 10.94 -1.65 -4.65
CA ARG A 124 12.35 -1.35 -4.98
C ARG A 124 12.89 -0.09 -4.28
N SER A 125 12.09 0.58 -3.46
CA SER A 125 12.55 1.69 -2.63
C SER A 125 13.25 1.20 -1.36
N TYR A 126 14.10 2.06 -0.78
CA TYR A 126 14.67 1.81 0.54
C TYR A 126 13.70 2.25 1.64
N PHE A 127 13.28 1.30 2.47
CA PHE A 127 12.63 1.54 3.74
C PHE A 127 13.65 2.02 4.77
N THR A 128 13.49 3.23 5.32
CA THR A 128 14.57 3.87 6.09
C THR A 128 14.22 4.10 7.56
N HIS A 129 13.01 4.57 7.86
CA HIS A 129 12.61 4.87 9.24
C HIS A 129 11.09 4.70 9.44
N PRO A 130 10.64 4.30 10.63
CA PRO A 130 9.22 4.31 10.92
C PRO A 130 8.70 5.75 10.96
N ASN A 131 7.59 6.03 10.28
CA ASN A 131 6.92 7.33 10.38
C ASN A 131 6.00 7.44 11.60
N GLN A 132 5.84 6.33 12.34
CA GLN A 132 5.07 6.29 13.58
C GLN A 132 5.97 5.73 14.70
N HIS A 133 6.21 6.55 15.71
CA HIS A 133 7.11 6.23 16.82
C HIS A 133 6.39 5.69 18.06
N GLU A 134 5.05 5.80 18.10
CA GLU A 134 4.25 5.24 19.19
C GLU A 134 4.40 3.71 19.25
N LYS A 135 4.68 3.20 20.46
CA LYS A 135 4.87 1.78 20.69
C LYS A 135 3.62 0.99 20.32
N GLY A 136 3.79 0.00 19.45
CA GLY A 136 2.70 -0.89 19.03
C GLY A 136 1.79 -0.32 17.94
N ALA A 137 2.09 0.87 17.40
CA ALA A 137 1.24 1.49 16.39
C ALA A 137 1.40 0.88 14.98
N LEU A 138 2.59 0.40 14.63
CA LEU A 138 2.85 -0.27 13.34
C LEU A 138 2.62 -1.79 13.39
N THR A 139 2.82 -2.42 14.55
CA THR A 139 2.66 -3.86 14.73
C THR A 139 2.52 -4.22 16.21
N LYS A 140 1.72 -5.25 16.49
CA LYS A 140 1.61 -5.92 17.80
C LYS A 140 2.70 -6.99 18.01
N TYR A 141 3.60 -7.18 17.04
CA TYR A 141 4.65 -8.18 17.12
C TYR A 141 5.55 -7.92 18.34
N ARG A 142 5.87 -8.98 19.09
CA ARG A 142 6.72 -8.88 20.28
C ARG A 142 8.07 -8.28 19.91
N GLY A 143 8.45 -7.19 20.60
CA GLY A 143 9.67 -6.46 20.31
C GLY A 143 9.57 -5.45 19.16
N GLY A 144 8.36 -5.18 18.67
CA GLY A 144 8.06 -4.09 17.74
C GLY A 144 8.46 -4.35 16.28
N ILE A 145 8.40 -3.28 15.48
CA ILE A 145 8.55 -3.31 14.03
C ILE A 145 9.90 -3.86 13.56
N PHE A 146 10.99 -3.48 14.23
CA PHE A 146 12.32 -3.98 13.87
C PHE A 146 12.49 -5.47 14.19
N SER A 147 11.88 -5.95 15.27
CA SER A 147 11.90 -7.37 15.61
C SER A 147 11.05 -8.20 14.64
N LEU A 148 9.94 -7.65 14.14
CA LEU A 148 9.16 -8.25 13.07
C LEU A 148 10.01 -8.40 11.80
N TRP A 149 10.61 -7.31 11.31
CA TRP A 149 11.41 -7.33 10.10
C TRP A 149 12.63 -8.24 10.20
N ARG A 150 13.35 -8.23 11.32
CA ARG A 150 14.46 -9.19 11.55
C ARG A 150 14.01 -10.65 11.50
N ALA A 151 12.81 -10.97 11.97
CA ALA A 151 12.28 -12.33 11.90
C ALA A 151 11.86 -12.70 10.48
N LEU A 152 11.19 -11.79 9.75
CA LEU A 152 10.80 -12.00 8.36
C LEU A 152 12.04 -12.19 7.45
N MET A 153 13.09 -11.39 7.64
CA MET A 153 14.36 -11.53 6.89
C MET A 153 15.07 -12.87 7.16
N LYS A 154 14.79 -13.51 8.30
CA LYS A 154 15.26 -14.87 8.62
C LYS A 154 14.34 -15.97 8.09
N GLY A 155 13.34 -15.63 7.28
CA GLY A 155 12.45 -16.58 6.59
C GLY A 155 11.16 -16.91 7.33
N ARG A 156 10.82 -16.20 8.42
CA ARG A 156 9.53 -16.38 9.10
C ARG A 156 8.36 -16.05 8.15
N GLU A 157 7.29 -16.83 8.23
CA GLU A 157 6.00 -16.47 7.64
C GLU A 157 5.44 -15.20 8.29
N PHE A 158 4.62 -14.47 7.53
CA PHE A 158 4.08 -13.21 8.02
C PHE A 158 3.04 -13.44 9.14
N PRO A 159 3.26 -12.93 10.38
CA PRO A 159 2.36 -13.13 11.51
C PRO A 159 1.13 -12.20 11.40
N ALA A 160 0.08 -12.63 10.69
CA ALA A 160 -1.10 -11.80 10.41
C ALA A 160 -1.77 -11.25 11.69
N GLU A 161 -1.73 -11.98 12.80
CA GLU A 161 -2.21 -11.57 14.12
C GLU A 161 -1.46 -10.37 14.70
N SER A 162 -0.24 -10.11 14.23
CA SER A 162 0.54 -8.94 14.65
C SER A 162 0.06 -7.64 14.02
N LEU A 163 -0.87 -7.69 13.06
CA LEU A 163 -1.40 -6.48 12.43
C LEU A 163 -2.21 -5.63 13.41
N VAL A 164 -2.05 -4.32 13.30
CA VAL A 164 -2.78 -3.30 14.06
C VAL A 164 -3.96 -2.84 13.21
N ALA A 165 -5.16 -2.79 13.79
CA ALA A 165 -6.34 -2.33 13.07
C ALA A 165 -6.15 -0.86 12.66
N ALA A 166 -6.47 -0.52 11.41
CA ALA A 166 -6.47 0.86 10.94
C ALA A 166 -7.66 1.66 11.51
N GLY A 167 -8.69 0.96 11.99
CA GLY A 167 -9.93 1.56 12.48
C GLY A 167 -10.93 1.91 11.38
N GLU A 168 -10.68 1.45 10.16
CA GLU A 168 -11.53 1.69 9.00
C GLU A 168 -11.61 0.45 8.08
N THR A 169 -12.65 0.37 7.26
CA THR A 169 -12.80 -0.61 6.19
C THR A 169 -12.20 -0.09 4.88
N LEU A 170 -12.09 -0.97 3.87
CA LEU A 170 -11.67 -0.58 2.53
C LEU A 170 -12.55 0.53 1.94
N GLY A 171 -13.87 0.43 2.08
CA GLY A 171 -14.81 1.42 1.59
C GLY A 171 -14.56 2.79 2.25
N GLN A 172 -14.42 2.81 3.57
CA GLN A 172 -14.17 4.05 4.33
C GLN A 172 -12.82 4.69 3.95
N ALA A 173 -11.76 3.89 3.86
CA ALA A 173 -10.46 4.39 3.42
C ALA A 173 -10.52 4.93 1.99
N PHE A 174 -11.18 4.22 1.08
CA PHE A 174 -11.35 4.66 -0.30
C PHE A 174 -12.09 5.99 -0.38
N GLU A 175 -13.21 6.15 0.34
CA GLU A 175 -13.93 7.43 0.40
C GLU A 175 -13.05 8.56 0.93
N ARG A 176 -12.33 8.31 2.03
CA ARG A 176 -11.42 9.28 2.64
C ARG A 176 -10.31 9.69 1.66
N THR A 177 -9.62 8.74 1.04
CA THR A 177 -8.44 9.01 0.21
C THR A 177 -8.77 9.51 -1.19
N VAL A 178 -9.92 9.12 -1.75
CA VAL A 178 -10.32 9.47 -3.12
C VAL A 178 -11.30 10.65 -3.15
N LYS A 179 -12.33 10.67 -2.30
CA LYS A 179 -13.37 11.72 -2.36
C LYS A 179 -13.00 12.96 -1.56
N HIS A 180 -12.41 12.79 -0.38
CA HIS A 180 -12.10 13.91 0.51
C HIS A 180 -10.65 14.39 0.36
N GLY A 181 -9.69 13.48 0.14
CA GLY A 181 -8.26 13.80 0.25
C GLY A 181 -7.85 13.83 1.72
N GLN A 182 -6.54 13.94 2.01
CA GLN A 182 -6.15 14.17 3.40
C GLN A 182 -6.80 15.47 3.92
N PRO A 183 -7.29 15.51 5.18
CA PRO A 183 -7.44 16.79 5.87
C PRO A 183 -6.09 17.47 6.05
#